data_AF-A0A914FA11-F1
#
_entry.id   AF-A0A914FA11-F1
#
_cell.length_a   1.000
_cell.length_b   1.000
_cell.length_c   1.000
_cell.angle_alpha   90.00
_cell.angle_beta   90.00
_cell.angle_gamma   90.00
#
_symmetry.space_group_name_H-M   'P 1'
#
loop_
_entity.id
_entity.type
_entity.pdbx_description
1 polymer ?
#
loop_
_entity_poly.entity_id
_entity_poly.type
_entity_poly.pdbx_seq_one_letter_code
_entity_poly.pdbx_strand_id
1 'polypeptide(L)'
;MLPVFANNYSECRLTPDAFYLVPNYVHVISIKRMHLDQAQYYESFENASNPTFLKSNLDASTDKWMAKYLKLSGTFGAEYKYLKTTLVKERLWLMRKTFSYTAYTLTADPDMFHPTFAGIYI
;
A
#
# COMPACT_ATOMS: atom_id res chain seq x y z
N MET A 1 -1.36 9.69 -9.69
CA MET A 1 -0.03 9.83 -9.08
C MET A 1 0.99 9.49 -10.16
N LEU A 2 2.00 10.34 -10.35
CA LEU A 2 3.04 10.12 -11.36
C LEU A 2 4.19 9.25 -10.78
N PRO A 3 5.00 8.60 -11.63
CA PRO A 3 6.16 7.83 -11.17
C PRO A 3 7.16 8.72 -10.46
N VAL A 4 7.58 8.31 -9.25
CA VAL A 4 8.66 8.96 -8.49
C VAL A 4 10.01 8.38 -8.87
N PHE A 5 10.07 7.09 -9.20
CA PHE A 5 11.30 6.38 -9.56
C PHE A 5 11.44 6.22 -11.08
N ALA A 6 12.68 6.28 -11.58
CA ALA A 6 13.00 6.00 -12.97
C ALA A 6 13.13 4.48 -13.17
N ASN A 7 12.29 3.91 -14.05
CA ASN A 7 12.37 2.49 -14.37
C ASN A 7 13.53 2.20 -15.33
N ASN A 8 14.63 1.68 -14.79
CA ASN A 8 15.75 1.16 -15.56
C ASN A 8 15.79 -0.38 -15.50
N TYR A 9 15.90 -1.03 -16.65
CA TYR A 9 15.97 -2.49 -16.80
C TYR A 9 17.24 -2.96 -17.54
N SER A 10 18.27 -2.10 -17.64
CA SER A 10 19.45 -2.37 -18.47
C SER A 10 20.23 -3.64 -18.10
N GLU A 11 20.10 -4.11 -16.86
CA GLU A 11 20.80 -5.31 -16.38
C GLU A 11 19.96 -6.60 -16.55
N CYS A 12 18.75 -6.48 -17.09
CA CYS A 12 17.83 -7.61 -17.29
C CYS A 12 17.64 -8.47 -16.03
N ARG A 13 17.64 -7.84 -14.85
CA ARG A 13 17.55 -8.55 -13.56
C ARG A 13 16.21 -9.25 -13.45
N LEU A 14 16.23 -10.49 -12.98
CA LEU A 14 15.03 -11.28 -12.73
C LEU A 14 14.79 -11.47 -11.23
N THR A 15 13.57 -11.85 -10.87
CA THR A 15 13.26 -12.36 -9.54
C THR A 15 14.08 -13.63 -9.23
N PRO A 16 14.26 -14.01 -7.95
CA PRO A 16 15.05 -15.18 -7.59
C PRO A 16 14.60 -16.50 -8.24
N ASP A 17 13.32 -16.58 -8.63
CA ASP A 17 12.71 -17.71 -9.33
C ASP A 17 12.56 -17.49 -10.83
N ALA A 18 13.18 -16.44 -11.38
CA ALA A 18 13.24 -16.12 -12.79
C ALA A 18 11.89 -15.91 -13.50
N PHE A 19 10.79 -15.75 -12.76
CA PHE A 19 9.46 -15.55 -13.35
C PHE A 19 9.19 -14.12 -13.80
N TYR A 20 9.83 -13.12 -13.19
CA TYR A 20 9.56 -11.71 -13.50
C TYR A 20 10.84 -10.91 -13.71
N LEU A 21 10.78 -9.96 -14.64
CA LEU A 21 11.79 -8.93 -14.84
C LEU A 21 11.62 -7.80 -13.81
N VAL A 22 12.71 -7.37 -13.20
CA VAL A 22 12.71 -6.36 -12.13
C VAL A 22 13.61 -5.19 -12.49
N PRO A 23 13.24 -3.94 -12.14
CA PRO A 23 14.10 -2.79 -12.36
C PRO A 23 15.40 -2.90 -11.55
N ASN A 24 16.48 -2.29 -12.05
CA ASN A 24 17.81 -2.42 -11.44
C ASN A 24 17.87 -1.87 -10.00
N TYR A 25 17.06 -0.85 -9.67
CA TYR A 25 16.99 -0.22 -8.34
C TYR A 25 16.10 -0.97 -7.35
N VAL A 26 15.49 -2.10 -7.75
CA VAL A 26 14.55 -2.83 -6.92
C VAL A 26 15.22 -4.10 -6.40
N HIS A 27 15.20 -4.25 -5.08
CA HIS A 27 15.54 -5.49 -4.39
C HIS A 27 14.30 -6.33 -4.16
N VAL A 28 14.38 -7.60 -4.53
CA VAL A 28 13.26 -8.55 -4.40
C VAL A 28 13.60 -9.64 -3.40
N ILE A 29 12.69 -9.82 -2.44
CA ILE A 29 12.74 -10.92 -1.47
C ILE A 29 11.52 -11.82 -1.70
N SER A 30 11.75 -13.09 -2.00
CA SER A 30 10.69 -14.10 -2.08
C SER A 30 10.25 -14.52 -0.69
N ILE A 31 8.99 -14.31 -0.34
CA ILE A 31 8.43 -14.66 0.97
C ILE A 31 7.50 -15.87 0.88
N LYS A 32 6.68 -15.96 -0.18
CA LYS A 32 5.71 -17.05 -0.44
C LYS A 32 4.91 -17.45 0.80
N ARG A 33 4.32 -16.47 1.48
CA ARG A 33 3.58 -16.66 2.75
C ARG A 33 2.09 -16.50 2.53
N MET A 34 1.32 -17.47 3.02
CA MET A 34 -0.14 -17.36 3.16
C MET A 34 -0.48 -16.86 4.56
N HIS A 35 -1.45 -15.96 4.65
CA HIS A 35 -2.00 -15.48 5.91
C HIS A 35 -3.52 -15.49 5.84
N LEU A 36 -4.13 -16.20 6.79
CA LEU A 36 -5.57 -16.20 6.99
C LEU A 36 -5.86 -15.48 8.29
N ASP A 37 -6.49 -14.31 8.18
CA ASP A 37 -6.93 -13.56 9.33
C ASP A 37 -8.14 -14.24 9.98
N GLN A 38 -8.18 -14.19 11.30
CA GLN A 38 -9.43 -14.46 12.04
C GLN A 38 -10.45 -13.36 11.70
N ALA A 39 -11.74 -13.68 11.83
CA ALA A 39 -12.78 -12.71 11.57
C ALA A 39 -12.63 -11.51 12.53
N GLN A 40 -12.43 -10.33 11.96
CA GLN A 40 -12.34 -9.06 12.67
C GLN A 40 -13.69 -8.37 12.64
N TYR A 41 -14.08 -7.82 13.78
CA TYR A 41 -15.33 -7.10 13.95
C TYR A 41 -15.03 -5.61 14.13
N TYR A 42 -15.75 -4.78 13.37
CA TYR A 42 -15.61 -3.33 13.42
C TYR A 42 -16.96 -2.70 13.73
N GLU A 43 -17.01 -2.03 14.89
CA GLU A 43 -18.17 -1.26 15.35
C GLU A 43 -18.33 0.07 14.60
N SER A 44 -17.23 0.60 14.04
CA SER A 44 -17.20 1.87 13.32
C SER A 44 -16.39 1.77 12.04
N PHE A 45 -16.87 2.45 10.99
CA PHE A 45 -16.16 2.59 9.72
C PHE A 45 -14.81 3.31 9.88
N GLU A 46 -14.64 4.11 10.94
CA GLU A 46 -13.37 4.82 11.22
C GLU A 46 -12.24 3.84 11.58
N ASN A 47 -12.59 2.68 12.14
CA ASN A 47 -11.63 1.65 12.54
C ASN A 47 -11.44 0.60 11.43
N ALA A 48 -12.32 0.58 10.43
CA ALA A 48 -12.23 -0.31 9.28
C ALA A 48 -11.20 0.23 8.27
N SER A 49 -9.93 0.08 8.58
CA SER A 49 -8.83 0.42 7.68
C SER A 49 -8.72 -0.59 6.53
N ASN A 50 -8.33 -0.14 5.35
CA ASN A 50 -8.11 -1.03 4.21
C ASN A 50 -6.83 -1.85 4.45
N PRO A 51 -6.89 -3.20 4.48
CA PRO A 51 -5.73 -4.05 4.76
C PRO A 51 -4.63 -3.91 3.70
N THR A 52 -4.99 -3.52 2.47
CA THR A 52 -4.08 -3.32 1.33
C THR A 52 -3.14 -2.13 1.55
N PHE A 53 -3.62 -1.09 2.24
CA PHE A 53 -2.87 0.15 2.47
C PHE A 53 -2.56 0.38 3.95
N LEU A 54 -2.78 -0.64 4.79
CA LEU A 54 -2.66 -0.53 6.25
C LEU A 54 -1.29 0.02 6.67
N LYS A 55 -0.22 -0.54 6.11
CA LYS A 55 1.16 -0.16 6.43
C LYS A 55 1.51 1.24 5.95
N SER A 56 1.11 1.61 4.73
CA SER A 56 1.37 2.96 4.19
C SER A 56 0.55 4.06 4.89
N ASN A 57 -0.63 3.72 5.41
CA ASN A 57 -1.51 4.69 6.07
C ASN A 57 -1.09 4.98 7.51
N LEU A 58 -0.40 4.05 8.18
CA LEU A 58 0.05 4.17 9.57
C LEU A 58 1.35 4.98 9.71
N ASP A 59 2.28 4.89 8.75
CA ASP A 59 3.64 5.45 8.87
C ASP A 59 3.82 6.87 8.28
N ALA A 60 2.76 7.51 7.80
CA ALA A 60 2.85 8.81 7.11
C ALA A 60 3.23 10.02 8.00
N SER A 61 3.61 9.84 9.27
CA SER A 61 4.08 10.96 10.11
C SER A 61 5.19 10.59 11.10
N THR A 62 6.41 11.03 10.83
CA THR A 62 7.46 11.18 11.86
C THR A 62 7.30 12.48 12.66
N ASP A 63 6.46 13.40 12.19
CA ASP A 63 6.28 14.71 12.80
C ASP A 63 4.94 14.85 13.56
N LYS A 64 5.02 15.30 14.83
CA LYS A 64 3.88 15.49 15.74
C LYS A 64 2.78 16.41 15.19
N TRP A 65 3.10 17.31 14.26
CA TRP A 65 2.11 18.20 13.64
C TRP A 65 1.26 17.50 12.56
N MET A 66 1.79 16.44 11.93
CA MET A 66 1.07 15.64 10.94
C MET A 66 0.17 14.56 11.55
N ALA A 67 0.32 14.26 12.84
CA ALA A 67 -0.50 13.28 13.55
C ALA A 67 -2.01 13.58 13.46
N LYS A 68 -2.42 14.84 13.33
CA LYS A 68 -3.82 15.23 13.13
C LYS A 68 -4.37 14.80 11.75
N TYR A 69 -3.51 14.69 10.74
CA TYR A 69 -3.85 14.28 9.38
C TYR A 69 -3.79 12.75 9.17
N LEU A 70 -3.18 11.99 10.09
CA LEU A 70 -3.21 10.52 10.04
C LEU A 70 -4.63 9.95 10.00
N LYS A 71 -5.56 10.57 10.74
CA LYS A 71 -6.99 10.20 10.73
C LYS A 71 -7.68 10.40 9.37
N LEU A 72 -7.04 11.10 8.43
CA LEU A 72 -7.58 11.35 7.08
C LEU A 72 -7.02 10.37 6.04
N SER A 73 -5.92 9.67 6.34
CA SER A 73 -5.29 8.77 5.38
C SER A 73 -6.25 7.64 4.99
N GLY A 74 -6.50 7.48 3.69
CA GLY A 74 -7.45 6.50 3.15
C GLY A 74 -8.94 6.87 3.21
N THR A 75 -9.34 7.95 3.91
CA THR A 75 -10.75 8.32 4.10
C THR A 75 -11.45 8.83 2.82
N PHE A 76 -10.70 9.19 1.79
CA PHE A 76 -11.25 9.60 0.50
C PHE A 76 -11.29 8.45 -0.53
N GLY A 77 -10.77 7.28 -0.18
CA GLY A 77 -10.80 6.10 -1.03
C GLY A 77 -12.21 5.59 -1.31
N ALA A 78 -12.40 4.92 -2.45
CA ALA A 78 -13.70 4.38 -2.85
C ALA A 78 -14.28 3.40 -1.82
N GLU A 79 -13.44 2.53 -1.26
CA GLU A 79 -13.86 1.55 -0.25
C GLU A 79 -14.34 2.21 1.04
N TYR A 80 -13.61 3.22 1.55
CA TYR A 80 -14.01 3.92 2.75
C TYR A 80 -15.35 4.63 2.57
N LYS A 81 -15.53 5.33 1.44
CA LYS A 81 -16.80 5.99 1.12
C LYS A 81 -17.95 4.99 1.07
N TYR A 82 -17.75 3.87 0.38
CA TYR A 82 -18.74 2.80 0.29
C TYR A 82 -19.11 2.24 1.67
N LEU A 83 -18.13 1.83 2.48
CA LEU A 83 -18.37 1.29 3.82
C LEU A 83 -19.08 2.29 4.72
N LYS A 84 -18.63 3.56 4.72
CA LYS A 84 -19.29 4.61 5.49
C LYS A 84 -20.74 4.78 5.07
N THR A 85 -21.03 4.84 3.76
CA THR A 85 -22.41 5.01 3.29
C THR A 85 -23.29 3.84 3.67
N THR A 86 -22.82 2.60 3.53
CA THR A 86 -23.62 1.40 3.82
C THR A 86 -23.87 1.24 5.31
N LEU A 87 -22.81 1.32 6.14
CA LEU A 87 -22.92 1.11 7.59
C LEU A 87 -23.79 2.19 8.26
N VAL A 88 -23.69 3.44 7.83
CA VAL A 88 -24.50 4.54 8.38
C VAL A 88 -25.95 4.46 7.89
N LYS A 89 -26.17 4.20 6.59
CA LYS A 89 -27.52 4.14 6.01
C LYS A 89 -28.33 2.97 6.57
N GLU A 90 -27.69 1.82 6.72
CA GLU A 90 -28.37 0.57 7.10
C GLU A 90 -28.24 0.25 8.60
N ARG A 91 -27.48 1.06 9.35
CA ARG A 91 -27.19 0.85 10.79
C ARG A 91 -26.61 -0.54 11.08
N LEU A 92 -25.65 -0.94 10.25
CA LEU A 92 -25.00 -2.25 10.32
C LEU A 92 -23.62 -2.17 10.98
N TRP A 93 -23.13 -3.34 11.39
CA TRP A 93 -21.76 -3.55 11.81
C TRP A 93 -20.98 -4.31 10.73
N LEU A 94 -19.66 -4.12 10.69
CA LEU A 94 -18.81 -4.77 9.69
C LEU A 94 -18.06 -5.94 10.31
N MET A 95 -18.16 -7.10 9.68
CA MET A 95 -17.27 -8.23 9.93
C MET A 95 -16.42 -8.47 8.68
N ARG A 96 -15.11 -8.65 8.87
CA ARG A 96 -14.16 -8.89 7.78
C ARG A 96 -13.28 -10.08 8.09
N LYS A 97 -13.11 -10.95 7.11
CA LYS A 97 -12.15 -12.05 7.14
C LYS A 97 -11.30 -11.96 5.88
N THR A 98 -9.99 -11.91 6.05
CA THR A 98 -9.05 -11.71 4.92
C THR A 98 -8.22 -12.97 4.74
N PHE A 99 -8.08 -13.39 3.49
CA PHE A 99 -7.07 -14.35 3.08
C PHE A 99 -6.11 -13.63 2.15
N SER A 100 -4.82 -13.65 2.48
CA SER A 100 -3.79 -12.98 1.70
C SER A 100 -2.63 -13.93 1.41
N TYR A 101 -2.08 -13.80 0.20
CA TYR A 101 -0.87 -14.50 -0.19
C TYR A 101 0.15 -13.47 -0.66
N THR A 102 1.29 -13.41 0.03
CA THR A 102 2.39 -12.52 -0.30
C THR A 102 3.52 -13.34 -0.91
N ALA A 103 3.65 -13.27 -2.23
CA ALA A 103 4.71 -13.97 -2.96
C ALA A 103 6.08 -13.27 -2.79
N TYR A 104 6.11 -11.95 -2.97
CA TYR A 104 7.34 -11.15 -2.97
C TYR A 104 7.19 -9.89 -2.12
N THR A 105 8.31 -9.40 -1.61
CA THR A 105 8.46 -8.03 -1.12
C THR A 105 9.49 -7.32 -1.97
N LEU A 106 9.15 -6.11 -2.38
CA LEU A 106 9.97 -5.24 -3.21
C LEU A 106 10.38 -4.04 -2.38
N THR A 107 11.67 -3.73 -2.37
CA THR A 107 12.22 -2.51 -1.76
C THR A 107 13.01 -1.75 -2.82
N ALA A 108 12.83 -0.44 -2.89
CA ALA A 108 13.52 0.42 -3.85
C ALA A 108 14.72 1.10 -3.20
N ASP A 109 15.81 1.20 -3.95
CA ASP A 109 16.94 2.04 -3.59
C ASP A 109 16.57 3.53 -3.75
N PRO A 110 17.01 4.40 -2.82
CA PRO A 110 16.55 5.78 -2.76
C PRO A 110 17.10 6.69 -3.88
N ASP A 111 18.06 6.24 -4.68
CA ASP A 111 18.85 7.13 -5.55
C ASP A 111 18.34 7.26 -7.00
N MET A 112 17.30 6.50 -7.41
CA MET A 112 16.80 6.48 -8.79
C MET A 112 15.50 7.27 -8.99
N PHE A 113 15.56 8.60 -9.02
CA PHE A 113 14.38 9.43 -9.28
C PHE A 113 14.02 9.55 -10.77
N HIS A 114 12.71 9.62 -11.05
CA HIS A 114 12.20 9.91 -12.39
C HIS A 114 12.56 11.37 -12.77
N PRO A 115 13.00 11.66 -14.01
CA PRO A 115 13.38 13.02 -14.43
C PRO A 115 12.28 14.06 -14.19
N THR A 116 11.03 13.70 -14.49
CA THR A 116 9.85 14.55 -14.23
C THR A 116 9.65 14.86 -12.74
N PHE A 117 9.99 13.93 -11.85
CA PHE A 117 9.91 14.16 -10.40
C PHE A 117 11.06 15.07 -9.93
N ALA A 118 12.25 14.93 -10.53
CA ALA A 118 13.40 15.78 -10.25
C ALA A 118 13.29 17.20 -10.85
N GLY A 119 12.22 17.51 -11.60
CA GLY A 119 12.05 18.81 -12.27
C GLY A 119 12.94 19.00 -13.49
N ILE A 120 13.53 17.91 -14.01
CA ILE A 120 14.33 17.91 -15.23
C ILE A 120 13.38 17.62 -16.39
N TYR A 121 12.93 18.68 -17.05
CA TYR A 121 12.19 18.59 -18.31
C TYR A 121 13.21 18.41 -19.44
N ILE A 122 13.21 17.25 -20.08
CA ILE A 122 13.91 16.98 -21.35
C ILE A 122 12.95 17.29 -22.48
#